data_AF-A0A011P8S0-F1
#
_entry.id   AF-A0A011P8S0-F1
#
_cell.length_a   1.000
_cell.length_b   1.000
_cell.length_c   1.000
_cell.angle_alpha   90.00
_cell.angle_beta   90.00
_cell.angle_gamma   90.00
#
_symmetry.space_group_name_H-M   'P 1'
#
loop_
_entity.id
_entity.type
_entity.pdbx_description
1 polymer ?
#
loop_
_entity_poly.entity_id
_entity_poly.type
_entity_poly.pdbx_seq_one_letter_code
_entity_poly.pdbx_strand_id
1 'polypeptide(L)' 'MLQYLIVAPTEWNFHPRGAFVREISGCPASSRRAARFAADSLALSLDPCVAFACRFVDA' A
#
# COMPACT_ATOMS: atom_id res chain seq x y z
N MET A 1 -4.55 12.54 -31.65
CA MET A 1 -3.22 12.77 -31.06
C MET A 1 -2.84 11.51 -30.31
N LEU A 2 -1.70 10.88 -30.61
CA LEU A 2 -1.28 9.63 -29.95
C LEU A 2 -0.74 9.95 -28.55
N GLN A 3 -1.27 9.28 -27.53
CA GLN A 3 -0.77 9.34 -26.15
C GLN A 3 -0.10 8.01 -25.81
N TYR A 4 1.14 8.09 -25.33
CA TYR A 4 1.91 6.93 -24.88
C TYR A 4 2.11 7.04 -23.37
N LEU A 5 1.80 5.98 -22.63
CA LEU A 5 1.87 5.93 -21.17
C LEU A 5 2.48 4.60 -20.74
N ILE A 6 3.30 4.65 -19.69
CA ILE A 6 3.87 3.49 -19.01
C ILE A 6 3.31 3.48 -17.58
N VAL A 7 2.98 2.29 -17.08
CA VAL A 7 2.55 2.07 -15.69
C VAL A 7 3.53 1.11 -15.07
N ALA A 8 4.22 1.51 -14.00
CA ALA A 8 5.15 0.62 -13.33
C ALA A 8 4.41 -0.30 -12.34
N PRO A 9 5.05 -1.37 -11.85
CA PRO A 9 4.45 -2.28 -10.87
C PRO A 9 4.03 -1.58 -9.58
N THR A 10 4.78 -0.56 -9.13
CA THR A 10 4.42 0.22 -7.94
C THR A 10 3.09 0.95 -8.11
N GLU A 11 2.80 1.53 -9.28
CA GLU A 11 1.48 2.12 -9.54
C GLU A 11 0.35 1.08 -9.48
N TRP A 12 0.57 -0.14 -9.95
CA TRP A 12 -0.41 -1.23 -9.85
C TRP A 12 -0.61 -1.71 -8.41
N ASN A 13 0.48 -1.94 -7.68
CA ASN A 13 0.47 -2.48 -6.32
C ASN A 13 -0.20 -1.50 -5.32
N PHE A 14 0.08 -0.21 -5.47
CA PHE A 14 -0.38 0.85 -4.56
C PHE A 14 -1.56 1.68 -5.11
N HIS A 15 -2.14 1.28 -6.26
CA HIS A 15 -3.41 1.84 -6.73
C HIS A 15 -4.49 1.75 -5.62
N PRO A 16 -5.48 2.66 -5.55
CA PRO A 16 -6.59 2.57 -4.58
C PRO A 16 -7.40 1.27 -4.64
N ARG A 17 -7.30 0.54 -5.75
CA ARG A 17 -7.86 -0.81 -5.96
C ARG A 17 -6.75 -1.84 -6.21
N GLY A 18 -5.55 -1.60 -5.69
CA GLY A 18 -4.35 -2.39 -5.87
C GLY A 18 -4.19 -3.48 -4.81
N ALA A 19 -3.06 -4.18 -4.86
CA ALA A 19 -2.75 -5.27 -3.93
C ALA A 19 -2.70 -4.79 -2.47
N PHE A 20 -1.98 -3.70 -2.21
CA PHE A 20 -1.80 -3.15 -0.86
C PHE A 20 -3.15 -2.88 -0.17
N VAL A 21 -4.04 -2.15 -0.85
CA VAL A 21 -5.35 -1.77 -0.28
C VAL A 21 -6.22 -2.99 -0.05
N ARG A 22 -6.26 -3.95 -1.01
CA ARG A 22 -7.07 -5.16 -0.87
C ARG A 22 -6.65 -6.02 0.32
N GLU A 23 -5.34 -6.15 0.55
CA GLU A 23 -4.83 -6.97 1.65
C GLU A 23 -4.98 -6.28 3.01
N ILE A 24 -4.65 -4.98 3.11
CA ILE A 24 -4.67 -4.30 4.41
C ILE A 24 -6.10 -4.00 4.91
N SER A 25 -7.07 -3.79 4.02
CA SER A 25 -8.43 -3.34 4.38
C SER A 25 -9.24 -4.36 5.19
N GLY A 26 -8.83 -5.63 5.21
CA GLY A 26 -9.45 -6.70 6.01
C GLY A 26 -8.53 -7.26 7.09
N CYS A 27 -7.32 -6.70 7.25
CA CYS A 27 -6.32 -7.24 8.16
C CYS A 27 -6.70 -6.92 9.63
N PRO A 28 -7.02 -7.92 10.46
CA PRO A 28 -7.33 -7.66 11.86
C PRO A 28 -6.06 -7.22 12.60
N ALA A 29 -6.17 -6.14 13.37
CA ALA A 29 -5.09 -5.65 14.21
C ALA A 29 -5.58 -5.40 15.64
N SER A 30 -4.89 -5.98 16.61
CA SER A 30 -5.23 -5.87 18.04
C SER A 30 -4.85 -4.52 18.67
N SER A 31 -4.10 -3.68 17.95
CA SER A 31 -3.68 -2.35 18.41
C SER A 31 -3.23 -1.50 17.22
N ARG A 32 -3.16 -0.18 17.42
CA ARG A 32 -2.59 0.76 16.44
C ARG A 32 -1.14 0.42 16.07
N ARG A 33 -0.34 -0.07 17.02
CA ARG A 33 1.04 -0.52 16.77
C ARG A 33 1.07 -1.76 15.87
N ALA A 34 0.17 -2.72 16.12
CA ALA A 34 0.05 -3.91 15.27
C ALA A 34 -0.41 -3.56 13.85
N ALA A 35 -1.37 -2.64 13.72
CA ALA A 35 -1.84 -2.14 12.42
C ALA A 35 -0.71 -1.44 11.64
N ARG A 36 0.08 -0.60 12.32
CA ARG A 36 1.28 0.02 11.74
C ARG A 36 2.28 -1.01 11.25
N PHE A 37 2.63 -1.97 12.11
CA PHE A 37 3.58 -3.01 11.75
C PHE A 37 3.09 -3.80 10.52
N ALA A 38 1.82 -4.21 10.49
CA ALA A 38 1.25 -4.93 9.35
C ALA A 38 1.29 -4.11 8.05
N ALA A 39 0.93 -2.83 8.09
CA ALA A 39 0.96 -1.95 6.92
C ALA A 39 2.40 -1.73 6.41
N ASP A 40 3.34 -1.44 7.31
CA ASP A 40 4.73 -1.20 6.94
C ASP A 40 5.38 -2.48 6.38
N SER A 41 5.10 -3.65 6.98
CA SER A 41 5.56 -4.95 6.47
C SER A 41 4.99 -5.29 5.10
N LEU A 42 3.69 -5.07 4.90
CA LEU A 42 3.05 -5.30 3.60
C LEU A 42 3.58 -4.35 2.52
N ALA A 43 3.79 -3.08 2.85
CA ALA A 43 4.37 -2.13 1.93
C ALA A 43 5.76 -2.59 1.48
N LEU A 44 6.61 -3.01 2.43
CA LEU A 44 7.96 -3.50 2.13
C LEU A 44 7.96 -4.82 1.34
N SER A 45 7.02 -5.74 1.58
CA SER A 45 6.94 -6.99 0.82
C SER A 45 6.53 -6.78 -0.65
N LEU A 46 5.93 -5.63 -0.97
CA LEU A 46 5.58 -5.24 -2.35
C LEU A 46 6.69 -4.47 -3.07
N ASP A 47 7.83 -4.24 -2.40
CA ASP A 47 9.06 -3.64 -2.94
C ASP A 47 8.81 -2.32 -3.72
N PRO A 48 8.35 -1.25 -3.06
CA PRO A 48 8.13 0.03 -3.72
C PRO A 48 9.46 0.61 -4.19
N CYS A 49 9.54 0.99 -5.47
CA CYS A 49 10.74 1.61 -6.05
C CYS A 49 10.93 3.08 -5.67
N VAL A 50 10.10 3.60 -4.76
CA VAL A 50 10.08 4.97 -4.26
C VAL A 50 9.91 4.95 -2.74
N ALA A 51 10.35 6.02 -2.07
CA ALA A 51 10.13 6.17 -0.63
C ALA A 51 8.61 6.20 -0.32
N PHE A 52 8.21 5.54 0.76
CA PHE A 52 6.83 5.49 1.22
C PHE A 52 6.71 5.85 2.71
N ALA A 53 5.49 6.22 3.12
CA ALA A 53 5.16 6.42 4.53
C ALA A 53 3.67 6.09 4.78
N CYS A 54 3.38 5.32 5.82
CA CYS A 54 2.01 5.08 6.27
C CYS A 54 1.57 6.12 7.30
N ARG A 55 0.38 6.69 7.13
CA ARG A 55 -0.29 7.57 8.12
C ARG A 55 -1.57 6.89 8.60
N PHE A 56 -1.82 6.97 9.91
CA PHE A 56 -2.96 6.33 10.56
C PHE A 56 -3.87 7.41 11.14
N VAL A 57 -5.15 7.32 10.80
CA VAL A 57 -6.24 8.10 11.39
C VAL A 57 -7.08 7.15 12.22
N ASP A 58 -7.39 7.55 13.45
CA ASP A 58 -8.38 6.83 14.25
C ASP A 58 -9.77 7.10 13.67
N ALA A 59 -10.69 6.15 13.84
CA ALA A 59 -12.06 6.25 13.35
C ALA A 59 -12.91 7.24 14.17
#